data_AF-A0A838SAH0-F1
#
_entry.id   AF-A0A838SAH0-F1
#
_cell.length_a   1.000
_cell.length_b   1.000
_cell.length_c   1.000
_cell.angle_alpha   90.00
_cell.angle_beta   90.00
_cell.angle_gamma   90.00
#
_symmetry.space_group_name_H-M   'P 1'
#
loop_
_entity.id
_entity.type
_entity.pdbx_description
1 polymer ?
#
loop_
_entity_poly.entity_id
_entity_poly.type
_entity_poly.pdbx_seq_one_letter_code
_entity_poly.pdbx_strand_id
1 'polypeptide(L)'
;MGQQGDFLQVLRERGYAVDDIRQPFNGSWPSGHAGITTGTTVFAIKYADGVLVAGDRRATAGNVVMYDRTDKVLELDRFSVLAIAGVPA
;
A
#
# COMPACT_ATOMS: atom_id res chain seq x y z
N MET A 1 -7.65 -21.29 25.15
CA MET A 1 -7.33 -21.82 23.81
C MET A 1 -7.76 -20.77 22.79
N GLY A 2 -6.84 -19.98 22.23
CA GLY A 2 -7.23 -18.91 21.28
C GLY A 2 -6.11 -17.94 20.90
N GLN A 3 -4.92 -18.45 20.54
CA GLN A 3 -3.73 -17.60 20.44
C GLN A 3 -2.75 -18.01 19.31
N GLN A 4 -3.24 -18.38 18.12
CA GLN A 4 -2.32 -18.70 17.01
C GLN A 4 -2.73 -17.97 15.73
N GLY A 5 -2.01 -16.89 15.41
CA GLY A 5 -1.98 -16.31 14.06
C GLY A 5 -1.98 -14.78 13.93
N ASP A 6 -2.34 -14.00 14.96
CA ASP A 6 -2.40 -12.53 14.83
C ASP A 6 -1.08 -11.86 15.25
N PHE A 7 -0.27 -11.46 14.26
CA PHE A 7 0.98 -10.72 14.49
C PHE A 7 0.76 -9.38 15.20
N LEU A 8 -0.34 -8.67 14.90
CA LEU A 8 -0.63 -7.39 15.57
C LEU A 8 -0.94 -7.59 17.05
N GLN A 9 -1.56 -8.72 17.41
CA GLN A 9 -1.75 -9.09 18.82
C GLN A 9 -0.41 -9.34 19.51
N VAL A 10 0.50 -10.09 18.87
CA VAL A 10 1.85 -10.32 19.42
C VAL A 10 2.57 -9.00 19.65
N LEU A 11 2.49 -8.04 18.72
CA LEU A 11 3.09 -6.71 18.91
C LEU A 11 2.48 -5.96 20.10
N ARG A 12 1.15 -5.98 20.25
CA ARG A 12 0.48 -5.38 21.42
C ARG A 12 0.93 -6.02 22.74
N GLU A 13 0.97 -7.35 22.79
CA GLU A 13 1.40 -8.11 23.98
C GLU A 13 2.86 -7.82 24.36
N ARG A 14 3.71 -7.47 23.39
CA ARG A 14 5.10 -7.06 23.60
C ARG A 14 5.25 -5.58 23.99
N GLY A 15 4.16 -4.83 24.08
CA GLY A 15 4.16 -3.41 24.45
C GLY A 15 4.45 -2.44 23.30
N TYR A 16 4.38 -2.89 22.04
CA TYR A 16 4.48 -1.98 20.90
C TYR A 16 3.15 -1.24 20.67
N ALA A 17 3.23 0.08 20.48
CA ALA A 17 2.09 0.90 20.09
C ALA A 17 1.71 0.61 18.63
N VAL A 18 0.59 -0.09 18.41
CA VAL A 18 0.07 -0.43 17.07
C VAL A 18 -1.36 0.07 16.84
N ASP A 19 -1.96 0.72 17.84
CA ASP A 19 -3.35 1.19 17.75
C ASP A 19 -3.52 2.32 16.72
N ASP A 20 -2.44 3.08 16.45
CA ASP A 20 -2.42 4.13 15.44
C ASP A 20 -2.44 3.60 13.99
N ILE A 21 -2.09 2.33 13.78
CA ILE A 21 -2.14 1.69 12.44
C ILE A 21 -3.59 1.56 11.95
N ARG A 22 -4.57 1.54 12.87
CA ARG A 22 -6.00 1.40 12.55
C ARG A 22 -6.72 2.73 12.35
N GLN A 23 -6.07 3.87 12.60
CA GLN A 23 -6.73 5.15 12.37
C GLN A 23 -6.85 5.36 10.85
N PRO A 24 -8.07 5.52 10.30
CA PRO A 24 -8.21 5.92 8.91
C PRO A 24 -7.44 7.22 8.74
N PHE A 25 -6.59 7.29 7.71
CA PHE A 25 -5.85 8.49 7.36
C PHE A 25 -6.84 9.65 7.22
N ASN A 26 -6.94 10.49 8.25
CA ASN A 26 -7.98 11.52 8.32
C ASN A 26 -7.57 12.76 7.53
N GLY A 27 -7.18 12.55 6.26
CA GLY A 27 -7.03 13.56 5.20
C GLY A 27 -6.12 14.79 5.43
N SER A 28 -5.65 15.06 6.65
CA SER A 28 -4.88 16.26 6.98
C SER A 28 -3.40 15.98 6.71
N TRP A 29 -3.07 15.85 5.44
CA TRP A 29 -1.70 16.05 5.00
C TRP A 29 -1.30 17.47 5.40
N PRO A 30 -0.20 17.69 6.14
CA PRO A 30 0.25 19.03 6.44
C PRO A 30 0.39 19.80 5.13
N SER A 31 -0.26 20.95 5.03
CA SER A 31 -0.40 21.76 3.80
C SER A 31 0.93 22.34 3.27
N GLY A 32 2.08 21.78 3.64
CA GLY A 32 3.36 22.03 2.98
C GLY A 32 3.39 21.30 1.65
N HIS A 33 3.18 22.02 0.55
CA HIS A 33 3.28 21.52 -0.82
C HIS A 33 4.73 21.15 -1.19
N ALA A 34 5.29 20.14 -0.54
CA ALA A 34 6.53 19.51 -0.97
C ALA A 34 6.16 18.34 -1.90
N GLY A 35 6.05 18.63 -3.20
CA GLY A 35 6.07 17.65 -4.31
C GLY A 35 5.52 16.25 -4.02
N ILE A 36 4.27 16.14 -3.60
CA ILE A 36 3.66 14.84 -3.30
C ILE A 36 3.61 14.02 -4.58
N THR A 37 4.25 12.84 -4.56
CA THR A 37 4.20 11.90 -5.66
C THR A 37 2.76 11.50 -5.93
N THR A 38 2.23 11.88 -7.09
CA THR A 38 0.84 11.68 -7.50
C THR A 38 0.83 10.97 -8.87
N GLY A 39 -0.29 10.37 -9.26
CA GLY A 39 -0.44 9.73 -10.56
C GLY A 39 0.02 8.27 -10.59
N THR A 40 -0.58 7.44 -9.74
CA THR A 40 -0.41 5.98 -9.74
C THR A 40 -1.72 5.32 -10.13
N THR A 41 -1.67 4.31 -10.97
CA THR A 41 -2.83 3.51 -11.37
C THR A 41 -2.51 2.04 -11.14
N VAL A 42 -3.38 1.38 -10.39
CA VAL A 42 -3.42 -0.07 -10.27
C VAL A 42 -4.82 -0.54 -10.66
N PHE A 43 -4.92 -1.76 -11.18
CA PHE A 43 -6.20 -2.38 -11.49
C PHE A 43 -6.13 -3.90 -11.28
N ALA A 44 -7.30 -4.51 -11.17
CA ALA A 44 -7.47 -5.96 -11.10
C ALA A 44 -8.61 -6.41 -12.02
N ILE A 45 -8.43 -7.53 -12.72
CA ILE A 45 -9.44 -8.14 -13.59
C ILE A 45 -9.61 -9.59 -13.18
N LYS A 46 -10.85 -9.99 -12.90
CA LYS A 46 -11.23 -11.39 -12.66
C LYS A 46 -11.44 -12.12 -13.99
N TYR A 47 -10.94 -13.35 -14.09
CA TYR A 47 -11.21 -14.29 -15.17
C TYR A 47 -11.63 -15.65 -14.58
N ALA A 48 -11.86 -16.66 -15.44
CA ALA A 48 -12.40 -17.96 -15.02
C ALA A 48 -11.58 -18.61 -13.89
N ASP A 49 -10.26 -18.62 -14.03
CA ASP A 49 -9.35 -19.37 -13.16
C ASP A 49 -8.53 -18.48 -12.21
N GLY A 50 -8.85 -17.19 -12.10
CA GLY A 50 -8.11 -16.32 -11.20
C GLY A 50 -8.33 -14.82 -11.39
N VAL A 51 -7.33 -14.05 -10.95
CA VAL A 51 -7.30 -12.60 -11.04
C VAL A 51 -5.96 -12.16 -11.61
N LEU A 52 -5.98 -11.22 -12.55
CA LEU A 52 -4.78 -10.51 -13.00
C LEU A 52 -4.75 -9.17 -12.28
N VAL A 53 -3.61 -8.84 -11.66
CA VAL A 53 -3.36 -7.55 -11.00
C VAL A 53 -2.20 -6.87 -11.70
N ALA A 54 -2.35 -5.59 -12.02
CA ALA A 54 -1.30 -4.82 -12.67
C ALA A 54 -1.28 -3.38 -12.15
N GLY A 55 -0.13 -2.73 -12.30
CA GLY A 55 0.07 -1.33 -11.98
C GLY A 55 0.95 -0.66 -13.03
N ASP A 56 0.78 0.64 -13.21
CA ASP A 56 1.69 1.44 -14.01
C ASP A 56 3.06 1.58 -13.31
N ARG A 57 4.11 1.90 -14.06
CA ARG A 57 5.47 1.99 -13.51
C ARG A 57 5.92 3.40 -13.14
N ARG A 58 5.05 4.41 -13.30
CA ARG A 58 5.43 5.82 -13.17
C ARG A 58 5.14 6.36 -11.78
N ALA A 59 6.05 7.16 -11.25
CA ALA A 59 5.86 7.99 -10.08
C ALA A 59 6.18 9.44 -10.46
N THR A 60 5.24 10.37 -10.24
CA THR A 60 5.40 11.77 -10.65
C THR A 60 5.26 12.72 -9.48
N ALA A 61 6.09 13.75 -9.38
CA ALA A 61 5.91 14.86 -8.45
C ALA A 61 5.52 16.11 -9.26
N GLY A 62 4.25 16.51 -9.19
CA GLY A 62 3.70 17.50 -10.11
C GLY A 62 3.80 17.03 -11.56
N ASN A 63 4.47 17.80 -12.42
CA ASN A 63 4.68 17.48 -13.83
C ASN A 63 5.97 16.68 -14.12
N VAL A 64 6.76 16.36 -13.10
CA VAL A 64 8.06 15.67 -13.26
C VAL A 64 7.91 14.18 -12.99
N VAL A 65 8.41 13.34 -13.89
CA VAL A 65 8.56 11.90 -13.64
C VAL A 65 9.77 11.69 -12.75
N MET A 66 9.54 11.34 -11.48
CA MET A 66 10.61 11.09 -10.51
C MET A 66 11.18 9.69 -10.66
N TYR A 67 10.33 8.72 -11.03
CA TYR A 67 10.73 7.34 -11.30
C TYR A 67 9.80 6.72 -12.34
N ASP A 68 10.34 5.91 -13.24
CA ASP A 68 9.60 5.31 -14.36
C ASP A 68 9.57 3.77 -14.31
N ARG A 69 10.13 3.19 -13.23
CA ARG A 69 10.27 1.76 -13.04
C ARG A 69 9.70 1.26 -11.71
N THR A 70 8.72 1.97 -11.14
CA THR A 70 8.11 1.62 -9.84
C THR A 70 7.45 0.25 -9.92
N ASP A 71 7.71 -0.59 -8.91
CA ASP A 71 6.95 -1.80 -8.67
C ASP A 71 5.82 -1.48 -7.68
N LYS A 72 4.58 -1.66 -8.13
CA LYS A 72 3.37 -1.32 -7.35
C LYS A 72 2.53 -2.53 -6.97
N VAL A 73 2.89 -3.70 -7.50
CA VAL A 73 2.26 -4.98 -7.20
C VAL A 73 3.30 -5.84 -6.49
N LEU A 74 3.01 -6.20 -5.25
CA LEU A 74 3.89 -6.99 -4.39
C LEU A 74 3.23 -8.34 -4.11
N GLU A 75 4.01 -9.41 -4.18
CA GLU A 75 3.58 -10.73 -3.72
C GLU A 75 3.48 -10.73 -2.19
N LEU A 76 2.36 -11.22 -1.65
CA LEU A 76 2.18 -11.38 -0.21
C LEU A 76 2.35 -12.85 0.19
N ASP A 77 1.68 -13.75 -0.52
CA ASP A 77 1.78 -15.19 -0.36
C ASP A 77 1.49 -15.91 -1.68
N ARG A 78 1.50 -17.25 -1.66
CA ARG A 78 1.33 -18.11 -2.84
C ARG A 78 0.08 -17.80 -3.68
N PHE A 79 -0.96 -17.19 -3.10
CA PHE A 79 -2.23 -16.92 -3.77
C PHE A 79 -2.73 -15.49 -3.58
N SER A 80 -1.92 -14.58 -3.04
CA SER A 80 -2.34 -13.20 -2.80
C SER A 80 -1.25 -12.18 -3.13
N VAL A 81 -1.69 -11.01 -3.59
CA VAL A 81 -0.84 -9.88 -3.93
C VAL A 81 -1.43 -8.58 -3.38
N LEU A 82 -0.57 -7.60 -3.13
CA LEU A 82 -0.92 -6.25 -2.72
C LEU A 82 -0.62 -5.28 -3.86
N ALA A 83 -1.62 -4.47 -4.25
CA ALA A 83 -1.42 -3.38 -5.20
C ALA A 83 -1.62 -2.03 -4.51
N ILE A 84 -0.62 -1.14 -4.58
CA ILE A 84 -0.63 0.14 -3.85
C ILE A 84 -0.70 1.29 -4.85
N ALA A 85 -1.62 2.23 -4.57
CA ALA A 85 -1.72 3.50 -5.25
C ALA A 85 -1.61 4.65 -4.23
N GLY A 86 -1.17 5.81 -4.70
CA GLY A 86 -0.96 7.01 -3.92
C GLY A 86 0.53 7.30 -3.72
N VAL A 87 0.81 7.99 -2.62
CA VAL A 87 2.17 8.38 -2.25
C VAL A 87 2.88 7.13 -1.72
N PRO A 88 3.95 6.66 -2.38
CA PRO A 88 4.79 5.63 -1.78
C PRO A 88 5.40 6.18 -0.49
N ALA A 89 5.43 5.35 0.56
CA ALA A 89 6.07 5.68 1.83
C ALA A 89 7.58 5.90 1.67
#